data_AF-A0A8S3K6T8-F1
#
_entry.id   AF-A0A8S3K6T8-F1
#
_cell.length_a   1.000
_cell.length_b   1.000
_cell.length_c   1.000
_cell.angle_alpha   90.00
_cell.angle_beta   90.00
_cell.angle_gamma   90.00
#
_symmetry.space_group_name_H-M   'P 1'
#
loop_
_entity.id
_entity.type
_entity.pdbx_description
1 polymer ?
#
loop_
_entity_poly.entity_id
_entity_poly.type
_entity_poly.pdbx_seq_one_letter_code
_entity_poly.pdbx_strand_id
1 'polypeptide(L)' 'MKVIINFGEKKVVVPCGLDGDISVRELINIATAKYRKL' A
#
# COMPACT_ATOMS: atom_id res chain seq x y z
N MET A 1 10.33 2.43 5.65
CA MET A 1 9.73 1.08 5.53
C MET A 1 8.81 0.96 4.31
N LYS A 2 8.57 -0.25 3.78
CA LYS A 2 7.56 -0.51 2.75
C LYS A 2 6.85 -1.83 3.01
N VAL A 3 5.59 -1.94 2.60
CA VAL A 3 4.84 -3.20 2.63
C VAL A 3 4.36 -3.57 1.22
N ILE A 4 4.06 -4.86 1.05
CA ILE A 4 3.45 -5.39 -0.16
C ILE A 4 2.02 -5.79 0.19
N ILE A 5 1.04 -5.25 -0.53
CA ILE A 5 -0.37 -5.63 -0.42
C ILE A 5 -0.75 -6.45 -1.64
N ASN A 6 -1.34 -7.62 -1.38
CA ASN A 6 -1.84 -8.50 -2.43
C ASN A 6 -3.32 -8.19 -2.71
N PHE A 7 -3.62 -7.78 -3.94
CA PHE A 7 -4.97 -7.70 -4.49
C PHE A 7 -5.17 -8.87 -5.45
N GLY A 8 -5.62 -10.01 -4.91
CA GLY A 8 -5.60 -11.27 -5.63
C GLY A 8 -4.17 -11.65 -6.04
N GLU A 9 -3.94 -11.86 -7.34
CA GLU A 9 -2.62 -12.15 -7.91
C GLU A 9 -1.74 -10.91 -8.11
N LYS A 10 -2.32 -9.70 -8.03
CA LYS A 10 -1.59 -8.46 -8.23
C LYS A 10 -0.96 -8.00 -6.92
N LYS A 11 0.31 -7.58 -6.99
CA LYS A 11 1.07 -7.08 -5.84
C LYS A 11 1.26 -5.57 -5.96
N VAL A 12 0.92 -4.83 -4.91
CA VAL A 12 1.09 -3.38 -4.83
C VAL A 12 2.08 -3.05 -3.72
N VAL A 13 3.14 -2.34 -4.07
CA VAL A 13 4.14 -1.87 -3.10
C VAL A 13 3.74 -0.49 -2.59
N VAL A 14 3.60 -0.37 -1.27
CA VAL A 14 3.23 0.87 -0.58
C VAL A 14 4.37 1.31 0.34
N PRO A 15 4.95 2.51 0.15
CA PRO A 15 5.88 3.10 1.11
C PRO A 15 5.12 3.56 2.36
N CYS A 16 5.68 3.31 3.54
CA CYS A 16 5.01 3.54 4.83
C CYS A 16 5.74 4.62 5.67
N GLY A 17 6.42 5.57 5.04
CA GLY A 17 7.30 6.51 5.75
C GLY A 17 8.60 5.87 6.23
N LEU A 18 9.34 6.55 7.11
CA LEU A 18 10.61 6.07 7.67
C LEU A 18 10.36 4.86 8.60
N ASP A 19 9.54 5.06 9.63
CA ASP A 19 9.32 4.09 10.71
C ASP A 19 8.02 3.29 10.62
N GLY A 20 7.24 3.47 9.55
CA GLY A 20 5.93 2.84 9.44
C GLY A 20 4.79 3.68 10.03
N ASP A 21 5.02 4.97 10.26
CA ASP A 21 4.08 5.95 10.83
C ASP A 21 2.94 6.32 9.87
N ILE A 22 2.26 5.31 9.35
CA ILE A 22 1.08 5.46 8.51
C ILE A 22 -0.06 4.65 9.13
N SER A 23 -1.25 5.24 9.17
CA SER A 23 -2.42 4.49 9.62
C SER A 23 -2.76 3.38 8.63
N VAL A 24 -3.26 2.25 9.11
CA VAL A 24 -3.71 1.14 8.24
C VAL A 24 -4.77 1.62 7.23
N ARG A 25 -5.64 2.55 7.64
CA ARG A 25 -6.65 3.14 6.76
C ARG A 25 -6.01 3.88 5.58
N GLU A 26 -5.04 4.74 5.85
CA GLU A 26 -4.34 5.49 4.82
C GLU A 26 -3.53 4.57 3.89
N LEU A 27 -2.89 3.55 4.47
CA LEU A 27 -2.17 2.51 3.74
C LEU A 27 -3.07 1.78 2.74
N ILE A 28 -4.30 1.40 3.15
CA ILE A 28 -5.30 0.79 2.27
C ILE A 28 -5.73 1.76 1.16
N ASN A 29 -5.94 3.04 1.49
CA ASN A 29 -6.32 4.06 0.50
C ASN A 29 -5.24 4.23 -0.59
N ILE A 30 -3.97 4.34 -0.20
CA ILE A 30 -2.84 4.45 -1.14
C ILE A 30 -2.73 3.18 -1.98
N ALA A 31 -2.85 2.01 -1.36
CA ALA A 31 -2.76 0.73 -2.07
C ALA A 31 -3.88 0.58 -3.11
N THR A 32 -5.10 0.93 -2.74
CA THR A 32 -6.28 0.89 -3.62
C THR A 32 -6.12 1.88 -4.78
N ALA A 33 -5.65 3.10 -4.52
CA ALA A 33 -5.39 4.09 -5.55
C ALA A 33 -4.30 3.65 -6.54
N LYS A 34 -3.26 2.96 -6.06
CA LYS A 34 -2.23 2.36 -6.93
C LYS A 34 -2.75 1.18 -7.73
N TYR A 35 -3.52 0.29 -7.11
CA TYR A 35 -4.10 -0.89 -7.78
C TYR A 35 -4.98 -0.49 -8.97
N ARG A 36 -5.80 0.56 -8.83
CA ARG A 36 -6.68 1.06 -9.91
C ARG A 36 -5.95 1.60 -11.14
N LYS A 37 -4.64 1.84 -11.05
CA LYS A 37 -3.81 2.38 -12.14
C LYS A 37 -2.95 1.31 -12.83
N LEU A 38 -3.01 0.07 -12.36
CA LEU A 38 -2.34 -1.10 -12.94
C LEU A 38 -3.25 -1.79 -13.95
#